data_AF-A0A1A3TWC6-F1
#
_entry.id   AF-A0A1A3TWC6-F1
#
_cell.length_a   1.000
_cell.length_b   1.000
_cell.length_c   1.000
_cell.angle_alpha   90.00
_cell.angle_beta   90.00
_cell.angle_gamma   90.00
#
_symmetry.space_group_name_H-M   'P 1'
#
loop_
_entity.id
_entity.type
_entity.pdbx_description
1 polymer ?
#
loop_
_entity_poly.entity_id
_entity_poly.type
_entity_poly.pdbx_seq_one_letter_code
_entity_poly.pdbx_strand_id
1 'polypeptide(L)'
;MRDKLLPPHRGPRIWPIRTGFACAVLLMVAAGAANPCARADVEPDKELAYLIGVTTRPGYNFTSADEALDYGYGICAKVSRGLGYAQLITEVQGDFNTSDDYQASYLISQAANELCPELIWQLRNSAAHYRPPASAGP
;
A
#
# COMPACT_ATOMS: atom_id res chain seq x y z
N MET A 1 -40.10 42.75 21.31
CA MET A 1 -39.53 41.46 21.76
C MET A 1 -38.11 41.79 22.24
N ARG A 2 -37.69 41.66 23.51
CA ARG A 2 -37.89 40.59 24.52
C ARG A 2 -37.52 39.22 23.91
N ASP A 3 -36.56 38.42 24.37
CA ASP A 3 -35.75 38.35 25.61
C ASP A 3 -34.48 37.48 25.31
N LYS A 4 -33.39 37.29 26.09
CA LYS A 4 -32.94 37.69 27.45
C LYS A 4 -31.43 37.40 27.69
N LEU A 5 -30.89 37.85 28.85
CA LEU A 5 -29.84 37.21 29.70
C LEU A 5 -28.36 37.00 29.25
N LEU A 6 -27.48 37.83 29.84
CA LEU A 6 -26.32 37.43 30.71
C LEU A 6 -25.01 36.81 30.06
N PRO A 7 -23.87 36.60 30.79
CA PRO A 7 -22.74 37.55 30.64
C PRO A 7 -21.33 36.87 30.44
N PRO A 8 -20.15 37.32 30.97
CA PRO A 8 -18.94 37.39 30.13
C PRO A 8 -17.72 36.54 30.59
N HIS A 9 -16.81 36.19 29.66
CA HIS A 9 -15.50 35.62 30.02
C HIS A 9 -14.30 36.31 29.36
N ARG A 10 -13.72 37.25 30.13
CA ARG A 10 -12.29 37.63 30.22
C ARG A 10 -11.42 37.40 28.97
N GLY A 11 -11.13 38.47 28.23
CA GLY A 11 -9.99 38.50 27.30
C GLY A 11 -8.65 38.34 28.04
N PRO A 12 -7.63 37.72 27.41
CA PRO A 12 -6.31 37.53 28.02
C PRO A 12 -5.59 38.87 28.21
N ARG A 13 -5.04 39.09 29.42
CA ARG A 13 -4.31 40.31 29.76
C ARG A 13 -2.90 40.25 29.19
N ILE A 14 -2.66 40.99 28.10
CA ILE A 14 -1.30 41.36 27.67
C ILE A 14 -0.56 42.05 28.83
N TRP A 15 0.61 41.54 29.19
CA TRP A 15 1.47 42.11 30.24
C TRP A 15 2.93 42.08 29.74
N PRO A 16 3.71 43.17 29.88
CA PRO A 16 4.90 43.37 29.08
C PRO A 16 6.15 42.68 29.63
N ILE A 17 6.90 42.10 28.68
CA ILE A 17 8.37 41.96 28.61
C ILE A 17 9.14 42.47 29.83
N ARG A 18 9.89 41.57 30.50
CA ARG A 18 11.15 41.94 31.18
C ARG A 18 12.24 40.95 30.76
N THR A 19 13.32 41.50 30.20
CA THR A 19 14.49 40.76 29.70
C THR A 19 15.33 40.20 30.84
N GLY A 20 15.89 39.00 30.63
CA GLY A 20 16.84 38.36 31.55
C GLY A 20 17.76 37.39 30.82
N PHE A 21 18.96 37.85 30.47
CA PHE A 21 20.03 36.98 29.95
C PHE A 21 20.73 36.27 31.11
N ALA A 22 20.68 34.94 31.15
CA ALA A 22 21.56 34.11 31.97
C ALA A 22 21.68 32.72 31.35
N CYS A 23 22.90 32.19 31.26
CA CYS A 23 23.14 30.85 30.70
C CYS A 23 22.79 29.76 31.72
N ALA A 24 21.99 28.77 31.30
CA ALA A 24 21.91 27.47 31.94
C ALA A 24 22.14 26.40 30.85
N VAL A 25 23.20 25.61 31.01
CA VAL A 25 23.63 24.57 30.06
C VAL A 25 23.18 23.20 30.56
N LEU A 26 23.02 22.22 29.66
CA LEU A 26 22.50 20.85 29.87
C LEU A 26 21.00 20.83 30.22
N LEU A 27 20.11 20.26 29.40
CA LEU A 27 20.02 18.82 29.17
C LEU A 27 19.25 18.51 27.86
N MET A 28 19.95 18.02 26.84
CA MET A 28 19.28 17.22 25.79
C MET A 28 19.00 15.82 26.36
N VAL A 29 17.86 15.65 27.04
CA VAL A 29 17.32 14.31 27.24
C VAL A 29 16.77 13.86 25.90
N ALA A 30 17.49 12.95 25.24
CA ALA A 30 17.06 12.31 24.00
C ALA A 30 15.90 11.35 24.29
N ALA A 31 14.72 11.91 24.57
CA ALA A 31 13.45 11.20 24.64
C ALA A 31 12.97 10.81 23.22
N GLY A 32 13.84 10.11 22.49
CA GLY A 32 13.43 9.25 21.40
C GLY A 32 12.59 8.15 22.02
N ALA A 33 11.29 8.41 22.16
CA ALA A 33 10.34 7.41 22.61
C ALA A 33 10.50 6.21 21.68
N ALA A 34 10.92 5.08 22.23
CA ALA A 34 10.94 3.84 21.47
C ALA A 34 9.51 3.57 21.04
N ASN A 35 9.20 3.72 19.74
CA ASN A 35 7.96 3.19 19.19
C ASN A 35 7.90 1.73 19.64
N PRO A 36 6.89 1.31 20.42
CA PRO A 36 6.70 -0.11 20.64
C PRO A 36 6.48 -0.70 19.24
N CYS A 37 7.38 -1.59 18.81
CA CYS A 37 7.14 -2.41 17.63
C CYS A 37 5.95 -3.29 17.96
N ALA A 38 4.75 -2.80 17.65
CA ALA A 38 3.49 -3.50 17.83
C ALA A 38 3.44 -4.65 16.84
N ARG A 39 4.17 -5.73 17.13
CA ARG A 39 3.95 -7.06 16.56
C ARG A 39 2.68 -7.64 17.17
N ALA A 40 1.57 -6.94 16.95
CA ALA A 40 0.21 -7.34 17.27
C ALA A 40 -0.39 -8.17 16.12
N ASP A 41 0.25 -8.11 14.96
CA ASP A 41 -0.05 -8.90 13.79
C ASP A 41 0.74 -10.21 13.84
N VAL A 42 0.02 -11.32 13.94
CA VAL A 42 0.44 -12.53 13.22
C VAL A 42 0.06 -12.24 11.78
N GLU A 43 0.91 -11.51 11.05
CA GLU A 43 0.77 -11.43 9.60
C GLU A 43 0.72 -12.86 9.06
N PRO A 44 -0.24 -13.21 8.19
CA PRO A 44 -0.03 -14.32 7.29
C PRO A 44 1.30 -14.10 6.59
N ASP A 45 2.15 -15.12 6.48
CA ASP A 45 3.32 -14.98 5.66
C ASP A 45 2.87 -14.59 4.24
N LYS A 46 3.49 -13.54 3.68
CA LYS A 46 3.07 -12.93 2.41
C LYS A 46 2.98 -13.95 1.26
N GLU A 47 3.71 -15.05 1.38
CA GLU A 47 3.77 -16.16 0.45
C GLU A 47 2.48 -17.00 0.57
N LEU A 48 2.07 -17.40 1.77
CA LEU A 48 0.74 -17.97 2.04
C LEU A 48 -0.41 -17.02 1.65
N ALA A 49 -0.30 -15.71 1.91
CA ALA A 49 -1.32 -14.73 1.54
C ALA A 49 -1.58 -14.72 0.04
N TYR A 50 -0.50 -14.59 -0.74
CA TYR A 50 -0.50 -14.70 -2.20
C TYR A 50 -1.00 -16.07 -2.67
N LEU A 51 -0.49 -17.16 -2.09
CA LEU A 51 -0.88 -18.53 -2.43
C LEU A 51 -2.38 -18.77 -2.22
N ILE A 52 -2.96 -18.29 -1.13
CA ILE A 52 -4.42 -18.36 -0.91
C ILE A 52 -5.15 -17.63 -2.03
N GLY A 53 -4.73 -16.41 -2.40
CA GLY A 53 -5.33 -15.63 -3.48
C GLY A 53 -5.29 -16.33 -4.84
N VAL A 54 -4.17 -16.98 -5.20
CA VAL A 54 -3.96 -17.55 -6.55
C VAL A 54 -4.30 -19.04 -6.67
N THR A 55 -4.23 -19.84 -5.60
CA THR A 55 -4.53 -21.28 -5.67
C THR A 55 -6.00 -21.61 -5.39
N THR A 56 -6.73 -20.78 -4.63
CA THR A 56 -8.18 -20.97 -4.40
C THR A 56 -9.03 -20.46 -5.57
N ARG A 57 -8.45 -19.62 -6.45
CA ARG A 57 -9.10 -19.08 -7.64
C ARG A 57 -8.82 -19.99 -8.86
N PRO A 58 -9.86 -20.45 -9.59
CA PRO A 58 -9.66 -21.22 -10.81
C PRO A 58 -9.00 -20.37 -11.92
N GLY A 59 -8.24 -21.02 -12.80
CA GLY A 59 -7.72 -20.43 -14.03
C GLY A 59 -6.19 -20.39 -14.16
N TYR A 60 -5.43 -20.40 -13.06
CA TYR A 60 -3.95 -20.32 -13.13
C TYR A 60 -3.26 -21.69 -13.21
N ASN A 61 -3.88 -22.75 -12.69
CA ASN A 61 -3.46 -24.15 -12.91
C ASN A 61 -1.99 -24.50 -12.56
N PHE A 62 -1.34 -23.73 -11.68
CA PHE A 62 0.02 -24.02 -11.18
C PHE A 62 0.14 -25.45 -10.64
N THR A 63 1.23 -26.13 -10.96
CA THR A 63 1.48 -27.53 -10.56
C THR A 63 2.00 -27.66 -9.13
N SER A 64 2.55 -26.60 -8.55
CA SER A 64 2.98 -26.52 -7.16
C SER A 64 2.82 -25.12 -6.56
N ALA A 65 2.99 -25.02 -5.24
CA ALA A 65 3.08 -23.73 -4.55
C ALA A 65 4.36 -22.97 -4.96
N ASP A 66 5.48 -23.69 -5.12
CA ASP A 66 6.77 -23.09 -5.52
C ASP A 66 6.67 -22.44 -6.91
N GLU A 67 6.01 -23.10 -7.87
CA GLU A 67 5.77 -22.54 -9.22
C GLU A 67 4.93 -21.26 -9.17
N ALA A 68 3.89 -21.24 -8.33
CA ALA A 68 3.06 -20.06 -8.14
C ALA A 68 3.87 -18.89 -7.55
N LEU A 69 4.74 -19.16 -6.58
CA LEU A 69 5.63 -18.17 -5.96
C LEU A 69 6.70 -17.68 -6.94
N ASP A 70 7.36 -18.57 -7.68
CA ASP A 70 8.32 -18.21 -8.74
C ASP A 70 7.66 -17.32 -9.81
N TYR A 71 6.41 -17.61 -10.19
CA TYR A 71 5.65 -16.76 -11.12
C TYR A 71 5.35 -15.38 -10.51
N GLY A 72 4.94 -15.33 -9.24
CA GLY A 72 4.66 -14.08 -8.51
C GLY A 72 5.90 -13.20 -8.33
N TYR A 73 7.02 -13.79 -7.91
CA TYR A 73 8.31 -13.10 -7.87
C TYR A 73 8.82 -12.74 -9.28
N GLY A 74 8.47 -13.52 -10.30
CA GLY A 74 8.66 -13.20 -11.71
C GLY A 74 7.95 -11.90 -12.11
N ILE A 75 6.69 -11.70 -11.70
CA ILE A 75 5.96 -10.43 -11.87
C ILE A 75 6.70 -9.30 -11.13
N CYS A 76 7.06 -9.48 -9.86
CA CYS A 76 7.81 -8.48 -9.09
C CYS A 76 9.12 -8.06 -9.78
N ALA A 77 9.87 -9.02 -10.33
CA ALA A 77 11.09 -8.77 -11.08
C ALA A 77 10.84 -8.08 -12.44
N LYS A 78 9.70 -8.32 -13.09
CA LYS A 78 9.27 -7.55 -14.27
C LYS A 78 8.92 -6.10 -13.88
N VAL A 79 8.14 -5.89 -12.82
CA VAL A 79 7.76 -4.56 -12.31
C VAL A 79 8.98 -3.73 -11.94
N SER A 80 9.94 -4.28 -11.19
CA SER A 80 11.13 -3.54 -10.73
C SER A 80 12.03 -3.06 -11.88
N ARG A 81 12.09 -3.82 -12.99
CA ARG A 81 12.73 -3.41 -14.25
C ARG A 81 11.97 -2.35 -15.06
N GLY A 82 10.81 -1.90 -14.57
CA GLY A 82 9.99 -0.87 -15.20
C GLY A 82 9.02 -1.39 -16.27
N LEU A 83 8.70 -2.68 -16.28
CA LEU A 83 7.71 -3.23 -17.22
C LEU A 83 6.32 -2.65 -16.93
N GLY A 84 5.68 -2.08 -17.94
CA GLY A 84 4.40 -1.39 -17.78
C GLY A 84 3.22 -2.33 -17.60
N TYR A 85 2.21 -1.90 -16.82
CA TYR A 85 1.00 -2.68 -16.52
C TYR A 85 0.35 -3.33 -17.76
N ALA A 86 0.21 -2.58 -18.85
CA ALA A 86 -0.40 -3.09 -20.09
C ALA A 86 0.35 -4.29 -20.69
N GLN A 87 1.69 -4.30 -20.60
CA GLN A 87 2.51 -5.42 -21.07
C GLN A 87 2.46 -6.60 -20.10
N LEU A 88 2.44 -6.34 -18.78
CA LEU A 88 2.22 -7.39 -17.77
C LEU A 88 0.89 -8.12 -18.00
N ILE A 89 -0.18 -7.39 -18.32
CA ILE A 89 -1.48 -7.97 -18.69
C ILE A 89 -1.34 -8.90 -19.89
N THR A 90 -0.73 -8.45 -21.00
CA THR A 90 -0.58 -9.26 -22.21
C THR A 90 0.31 -10.49 -22.00
N GLU A 91 1.38 -10.38 -21.20
CA GLU A 91 2.23 -11.52 -20.86
C GLU A 91 1.47 -12.55 -20.01
N VAL A 92 0.76 -12.12 -18.96
CA VAL A 92 -0.06 -13.00 -18.12
C VAL A 92 -1.21 -13.65 -18.90
N GLN A 93 -1.85 -12.91 -19.82
CA GLN A 93 -2.87 -13.44 -20.72
C GLN A 93 -2.31 -14.51 -21.66
N GLY A 94 -1.09 -14.33 -22.16
CA GLY A 94 -0.37 -15.33 -22.95
C GLY A 94 -0.01 -16.58 -22.13
N ASP A 95 0.61 -16.38 -20.96
CA ASP A 95 1.11 -17.47 -20.09
C ASP A 95 -0.03 -18.41 -19.64
N PHE A 96 -1.22 -17.89 -19.31
CA PHE A 96 -2.39 -18.70 -18.94
C PHE A 96 -3.39 -18.95 -20.08
N ASN A 97 -3.05 -18.58 -21.33
CA ASN A 97 -3.90 -18.72 -22.53
C ASN A 97 -5.35 -18.23 -22.29
N THR A 98 -5.47 -17.01 -21.77
CA THR A 98 -6.74 -16.40 -21.34
C THR A 98 -6.93 -15.01 -21.93
N SER A 99 -8.17 -14.64 -22.26
CA SER A 99 -8.56 -13.26 -22.62
C SER A 99 -9.20 -12.49 -21.46
N ASP A 100 -9.28 -13.10 -20.27
CA ASP A 100 -9.84 -12.45 -19.09
C ASP A 100 -8.85 -11.43 -18.50
N ASP A 101 -9.15 -10.15 -18.72
CA ASP A 101 -8.42 -9.02 -18.15
C ASP A 101 -8.50 -8.96 -16.63
N TYR A 102 -9.61 -9.39 -16.03
CA TYR A 102 -9.77 -9.43 -14.57
C TYR A 102 -8.95 -10.56 -13.95
N GLN A 103 -8.83 -11.71 -14.62
CA GLN A 103 -7.90 -12.78 -14.23
C GLN A 103 -6.45 -12.26 -14.22
N ALA A 104 -6.00 -11.62 -15.31
CA ALA A 104 -4.64 -11.11 -15.41
C ALA A 104 -4.37 -9.96 -14.41
N SER A 105 -5.28 -8.99 -14.34
CA SER A 105 -5.21 -7.85 -13.42
C SER A 105 -5.16 -8.30 -11.95
N TYR A 106 -5.92 -9.34 -11.58
CA TYR A 106 -5.94 -9.87 -10.21
C TYR A 106 -4.59 -10.49 -9.82
N LEU A 107 -4.00 -11.33 -10.68
CA LEU A 107 -2.71 -11.98 -10.39
C LEU A 107 -1.58 -10.97 -10.23
N ILE A 108 -1.50 -9.99 -11.14
CA ILE A 108 -0.52 -8.89 -11.08
C ILE A 108 -0.69 -8.08 -9.79
N SER A 109 -1.93 -7.80 -9.40
CA SER A 109 -2.24 -7.05 -8.19
C SER A 109 -1.92 -7.83 -6.91
N GLN A 110 -2.13 -9.16 -6.90
CA GLN A 110 -1.75 -10.00 -5.77
C GLN A 110 -0.24 -10.10 -5.60
N ALA A 111 0.52 -10.36 -6.67
CA ALA A 111 1.98 -10.37 -6.60
C ALA A 111 2.54 -9.05 -6.05
N ALA A 112 2.02 -7.90 -6.49
CA ALA A 112 2.49 -6.58 -6.06
C ALA A 112 1.94 -6.08 -4.71
N ASN A 113 0.80 -6.61 -4.23
CA ASN A 113 0.31 -6.30 -2.90
C ASN A 113 1.07 -7.10 -1.83
N GLU A 114 1.18 -8.42 -2.01
CA GLU A 114 1.70 -9.31 -0.97
C GLU A 114 3.22 -9.51 -1.11
N LEU A 115 3.73 -9.89 -2.28
CA LEU A 115 5.12 -10.35 -2.43
C LEU A 115 6.15 -9.22 -2.52
N CYS A 116 5.80 -8.10 -3.16
CA CYS A 116 6.67 -6.93 -3.37
C CYS A 116 5.95 -5.57 -3.17
N PRO A 117 5.42 -5.30 -1.95
CA PRO A 117 4.67 -4.07 -1.65
C PRO A 117 5.48 -2.78 -1.86
N GLU A 118 6.81 -2.83 -1.84
CA GLU A 118 7.68 -1.69 -2.15
C GLU A 118 7.55 -1.21 -3.62
N LEU A 119 7.10 -2.08 -4.53
CA LEU A 119 6.89 -1.78 -5.94
C LEU A 119 5.46 -1.34 -6.26
N ILE A 120 4.53 -1.36 -5.30
CA ILE A 120 3.10 -1.12 -5.54
C ILE A 120 2.81 0.26 -6.16
N TRP A 121 3.60 1.28 -5.80
CA TRP A 121 3.47 2.63 -6.39
C TRP A 121 3.92 2.65 -7.87
N GLN A 122 5.02 1.95 -8.20
CA GLN A 122 5.53 1.84 -9.56
C GLN A 122 4.54 1.09 -10.47
N LEU A 123 3.95 0.00 -9.98
CA LEU A 123 2.87 -0.70 -10.67
C LEU A 123 1.67 0.23 -10.91
N ARG A 124 1.13 0.84 -9.85
CA ARG A 124 -0.06 1.74 -9.92
C ARG A 124 0.18 2.94 -10.85
N ASN A 125 1.38 3.52 -10.85
CA ASN A 125 1.74 4.61 -11.75
C ASN A 125 1.76 4.15 -13.22
N SER A 126 2.30 2.96 -13.53
CA SER A 126 2.25 2.40 -14.88
C SER A 126 0.84 1.99 -15.34
N ALA A 127 -0.09 1.77 -14.40
CA ALA A 127 -1.49 1.48 -14.66
C ALA A 127 -2.37 2.73 -14.87
N ALA A 128 -1.85 3.95 -14.65
CA ALA A 128 -2.66 5.17 -14.53
C ALA A 128 -3.49 5.56 -15.78
N HIS A 129 -3.15 5.01 -16.96
CA HIS A 129 -3.91 5.17 -18.20
C HIS A 129 -4.34 3.83 -18.81
N TYR A 130 -4.21 2.74 -18.05
CA TYR A 130 -4.70 1.44 -18.48
C TYR A 130 -6.22 1.45 -18.61
N ARG A 131 -6.72 0.79 -19.65
CA ARG A 131 -8.13 0.51 -19.85
C ARG A 131 -8.24 -0.95 -20.29
N PRO A 132 -8.96 -1.79 -19.55
CA PRO A 132 -9.31 -3.12 -20.03
C PRO A 132 -9.93 -3.05 -21.42
N PRO A 133 -9.72 -4.06 -22.29
CA PRO A 133 -10.56 -4.21 -23.46
C PRO A 133 -12.03 -4.25 -23.03
N ALA A 134 -12.94 -3.73 -23.86
CA ALA A 134 -14.37 -3.90 -23.61
C ALA A 134 -14.66 -5.40 -23.53
N SER A 135 -15.15 -5.87 -22.38
CA SER A 135 -15.38 -7.29 -22.11
C SER A 135 -16.27 -7.87 -23.21
N ALA A 136 -15.75 -8.84 -23.96
CA ALA A 136 -16.61 -9.70 -24.77
C ALA A 136 -17.59 -10.37 -23.80
N GLY A 137 -18.88 -10.07 -23.95
CA GLY A 137 -19.93 -10.71 -23.16
C GLY A 137 -20.03 -12.21 -23.49
N PRO A 138 -20.67 -12.99 -22.60
CA PRO A 138 -21.01 -14.39 -22.88
C PRO A 138 -22.04 -14.50 -24.01
#